data_AF-A0A179S8D9-F1
#
_entry.id   AF-A0A179S8D9-F1
#
_cell.length_a   1.000
_cell.length_b   1.000
_cell.length_c   1.000
_cell.angle_alpha   90.00
_cell.angle_beta   90.00
_cell.angle_gamma   90.00
#
_symmetry.space_group_name_H-M   'P 1'
#
loop_
_entity.id
_entity.type
_entity.pdbx_description
1 polymer ?
#
loop_
_entity_poly.entity_id
_entity_poly.type
_entity_poly.pdbx_seq_one_letter_code
_entity_poly.pdbx_strand_id
1 'polypeptide(L)'
;MGYHHDDHDDGEQDPFIQEFLKEIAMDAYDPPEPEPKASEPEPEPAGEDETVPEPVADEAAPVAAPPLSASAEAAAHRRVEAERKRIERAERRAAGLPDRRTVDGAVSAALAQVLREGKAASRVRARGSARGMVVDGEAILRHAILELRARACSKEAASRAVAERLLGRDTPGPALASG
;
A
#
# COMPACT_ATOMS: atom_id res chain seq x y z
N MET A 1 -55.04 -5.98 0.54
CA MET A 1 -53.78 -6.12 1.29
C MET A 1 -52.80 -5.11 0.72
N GLY A 2 -52.66 -3.97 1.38
CA GLY A 2 -51.64 -2.97 1.02
C GLY A 2 -50.35 -3.35 1.73
N TYR A 3 -49.25 -3.48 0.99
CA TYR A 3 -47.93 -3.60 1.56
C TYR A 3 -47.41 -2.19 1.86
N HIS A 4 -47.30 -1.88 3.14
CA HIS A 4 -46.50 -0.76 3.62
C HIS A 4 -45.03 -1.14 3.47
N HIS A 5 -44.31 -0.44 2.59
CA HIS A 5 -42.85 -0.38 2.66
C HIS A 5 -42.53 0.79 3.59
N ASP A 6 -42.20 0.46 4.84
CA ASP A 6 -41.51 1.37 5.75
C ASP A 6 -40.04 1.42 5.32
N ASP A 7 -39.77 2.21 4.26
CA ASP A 7 -38.41 2.65 3.94
C ASP A 7 -38.06 3.81 4.86
N HIS A 8 -37.77 3.46 6.12
CA HIS A 8 -36.94 4.29 6.98
C HIS A 8 -35.48 4.11 6.53
N ASP A 9 -35.17 4.71 5.37
CA ASP A 9 -33.81 5.08 4.99
C ASP A 9 -33.58 6.49 5.55
N ASP A 10 -33.40 6.55 6.86
CA ASP A 10 -32.93 7.72 7.57
C ASP A 10 -31.56 8.03 6.98
N GLY A 11 -31.51 9.01 6.09
CA GLY A 11 -30.31 9.50 5.39
C GLY A 11 -29.24 10.11 6.32
N GLU A 12 -29.02 9.52 7.49
CA GLU A 12 -27.85 9.69 8.32
C GLU A 12 -26.64 9.10 7.58
N GLN A 13 -26.07 9.93 6.71
CA GLN A 13 -24.72 9.71 6.22
C GLN A 13 -23.79 9.51 7.43
N ASP A 14 -23.05 8.40 7.41
CA ASP A 14 -22.09 8.03 8.45
C ASP A 14 -21.17 9.23 8.77
N PRO A 15 -21.07 9.64 10.05
CA PRO A 15 -20.27 10.79 10.45
C PRO A 15 -18.79 10.65 10.06
N PHE A 16 -18.27 9.42 9.93
CA PHE A 16 -16.91 9.16 9.45
C PHE A 16 -16.73 9.59 7.98
N ILE A 17 -17.76 9.41 7.15
CA ILE A 17 -17.73 9.78 5.74
C ILE A 17 -17.77 11.31 5.59
N GLN A 18 -18.50 12.02 6.45
CA GLN A 18 -18.57 13.48 6.41
C GLN A 18 -17.28 14.18 6.86
N GLU A 19 -16.64 13.67 7.91
CA GLU A 19 -15.36 14.21 8.39
C GLU A 19 -14.26 14.04 7.32
N PHE A 20 -14.24 12.86 6.67
CA PHE A 20 -13.32 12.53 5.59
C PHE A 20 -13.49 13.42 4.33
N LEU A 21 -14.73 13.77 3.96
CA LEU A 21 -14.98 14.65 2.81
C LEU A 21 -14.58 16.11 3.06
N LYS A 22 -14.61 16.58 4.32
CA LYS A 22 -14.16 17.93 4.68
C LYS A 22 -12.63 18.06 4.66
N GLU A 23 -11.90 17.04 5.07
CA GLU A 23 -10.43 17.05 5.10
C GLU A 23 -9.84 17.10 3.67
N ILE A 24 -10.39 16.32 2.74
CA ILE A 24 -9.96 16.33 1.33
C ILE A 24 -10.21 17.69 0.65
N ALA A 25 -11.28 18.39 1.03
CA ALA A 25 -11.59 19.70 0.48
C ALA A 25 -10.61 20.79 0.95
N MET A 26 -9.89 20.56 2.06
CA MET A 26 -8.92 21.51 2.61
C MET A 26 -7.49 21.30 2.09
N ASP A 27 -7.13 20.10 1.63
CA ASP A 27 -5.79 19.79 1.09
C ASP A 27 -5.61 20.14 -0.41
N ALA A 28 -6.66 20.61 -1.08
CA ALA A 28 -6.64 20.87 -2.53
C ALA A 28 -6.00 22.21 -2.94
N TYR A 29 -5.35 22.95 -2.03
CA TYR A 29 -4.69 24.22 -2.36
C TYR A 29 -3.28 24.29 -1.76
N ASP A 30 -2.34 23.66 -2.45
CA ASP A 30 -0.90 23.82 -2.19
C ASP A 30 -0.25 24.56 -3.39
N PRO A 31 0.10 25.85 -3.27
CA PRO A 31 0.78 26.57 -4.33
C PRO A 31 2.22 26.05 -4.49
N PRO A 32 2.74 25.92 -5.73
CA PRO A 32 4.03 25.26 -5.97
C PRO A 32 5.20 26.02 -5.32
N GLU A 33 6.02 25.30 -4.56
CA GLU A 33 7.24 25.82 -3.95
C GLU A 33 8.31 26.20 -5.00
N PRO A 34 9.08 27.28 -4.79
CA PRO A 34 10.11 27.71 -5.71
C PRO A 34 11.37 26.82 -5.64
N GLU A 35 11.92 26.47 -6.80
CA GLU A 35 13.09 25.60 -6.97
C GLU A 35 14.37 26.14 -6.27
N PRO A 36 15.21 25.26 -5.68
CA PRO A 36 16.45 25.67 -5.00
C PRO A 36 17.56 26.01 -6.01
N LYS A 37 18.18 27.18 -5.82
CA LYS A 37 19.32 27.67 -6.62
C LYS A 37 20.60 26.89 -6.31
N ALA A 38 21.41 26.75 -7.37
CA ALA A 38 22.67 26.02 -7.46
C ALA A 38 23.73 26.40 -6.40
N SER A 39 24.50 25.38 -6.03
CA SER A 39 25.57 25.35 -5.03
C SER A 39 26.82 26.14 -5.45
N GLU A 40 27.44 26.87 -4.52
CA GLU A 40 28.81 27.41 -4.62
C GLU A 40 29.80 26.51 -3.85
N PRO A 41 31.05 26.30 -4.32
CA PRO A 41 32.05 25.48 -3.64
C PRO A 41 32.93 26.28 -2.66
N GLU A 42 33.22 25.70 -1.49
CA GLU A 42 34.14 26.26 -0.48
C GLU A 42 35.63 26.02 -0.81
N PRO A 43 36.55 26.91 -0.37
CA PRO A 43 37.99 26.81 -0.66
C PRO A 43 38.79 25.97 0.37
N GLU A 44 39.84 25.30 -0.11
CA GLU A 44 40.81 24.51 0.68
C GLU A 44 41.76 25.37 1.54
N PRO A 45 42.28 24.85 2.67
CA PRO A 45 43.52 25.34 3.26
C PRO A 45 44.69 24.34 3.14
N ALA A 46 45.87 24.92 2.87
CA ALA A 46 47.18 24.29 2.77
C ALA A 46 47.85 24.05 4.14
N GLY A 47 48.89 23.20 4.15
CA GLY A 47 49.93 23.10 5.20
C GLY A 47 50.15 21.68 5.73
N GLU A 48 51.14 20.93 5.21
CA GLU A 48 52.47 20.71 5.82
C GLU A 48 52.47 19.62 6.92
N ASP A 49 53.10 18.46 6.69
CA ASP A 49 54.48 18.17 7.14
C ASP A 49 54.79 16.66 7.03
N GLU A 50 55.99 16.36 6.57
CA GLU A 50 56.48 15.04 6.18
C GLU A 50 57.36 14.47 7.29
N THR A 51 56.94 13.41 8.01
CA THR A 51 57.86 12.53 8.74
C THR A 51 57.33 11.09 8.81
N VAL A 52 58.03 10.18 8.15
CA VAL A 52 57.91 8.72 8.29
C VAL A 52 59.16 8.22 9.03
N PRO A 53 59.02 7.29 10.01
CA PRO A 53 59.65 5.99 9.79
C PRO A 53 58.86 4.77 10.29
N GLU A 54 58.89 3.75 9.41
CA GLU A 54 58.83 2.28 9.54
C GLU A 54 57.58 1.55 10.11
N PRO A 55 56.99 0.60 9.33
CA PRO A 55 55.90 -0.26 9.79
C PRO A 55 56.44 -1.52 10.49
N VAL A 56 55.99 -1.74 11.72
CA VAL A 56 56.12 -3.03 12.41
C VAL A 56 55.06 -3.98 11.85
N ALA A 57 55.49 -5.06 11.22
CA ALA A 57 54.62 -6.14 10.78
C ALA A 57 53.98 -6.82 11.99
N ASP A 58 52.66 -6.94 12.01
CA ASP A 58 51.91 -8.21 12.01
C ASP A 58 50.47 -7.96 12.48
N GLU A 59 49.60 -7.57 11.54
CA GLU A 59 48.16 -7.75 11.73
C GLU A 59 47.63 -8.22 10.38
N ALA A 60 47.19 -9.47 10.34
CA ALA A 60 46.65 -10.10 9.15
C ALA A 60 45.56 -9.20 8.56
N ALA A 61 45.87 -8.56 7.44
CA ALA A 61 44.90 -7.78 6.68
C ALA A 61 43.65 -8.65 6.48
N PRO A 62 42.44 -8.15 6.78
CA PRO A 62 41.23 -8.91 6.47
C PRO A 62 41.27 -9.19 4.98
N VAL A 63 41.41 -10.46 4.61
CA VAL A 63 41.37 -10.90 3.22
C VAL A 63 40.05 -10.38 2.67
N ALA A 64 40.13 -9.35 1.82
CA ALA A 64 38.95 -8.74 1.23
C ALA A 64 38.16 -9.87 0.56
N ALA A 65 36.96 -10.14 1.07
CA ALA A 65 36.09 -11.15 0.50
C ALA A 65 35.94 -10.83 -1.00
N PRO A 66 36.16 -11.81 -1.90
CA PRO A 66 36.07 -11.55 -3.32
C PRO A 66 34.68 -10.96 -3.63
N PRO A 67 34.59 -9.92 -4.49
CA PRO A 67 33.33 -9.28 -4.80
C PRO A 67 32.34 -10.34 -5.29
N LEU A 68 31.15 -10.37 -4.69
CA LEU A 68 30.12 -11.33 -5.05
C LEU A 68 29.78 -11.13 -6.53
N SER A 69 29.70 -12.23 -7.28
CA SER A 69 29.15 -12.14 -8.64
C SER A 69 27.71 -11.59 -8.57
N ALA A 70 27.26 -10.85 -9.59
CA ALA A 70 25.89 -10.33 -9.66
C ALA A 70 24.82 -11.42 -9.44
N SER A 71 25.12 -12.67 -9.79
CA SER A 71 24.27 -13.83 -9.51
C SER A 71 24.16 -14.15 -8.01
N ALA A 72 25.27 -14.07 -7.28
CA ALA A 72 25.32 -14.31 -5.84
C ALA A 72 24.61 -13.19 -5.07
N GLU A 73 24.75 -11.93 -5.50
CA GLU A 73 24.00 -10.80 -4.94
C GLU A 73 22.49 -10.95 -5.17
N ALA A 74 22.08 -11.29 -6.40
CA ALA A 74 20.67 -11.54 -6.71
C ALA A 74 20.09 -12.74 -5.93
N ALA A 75 20.90 -13.76 -5.65
CA ALA A 75 20.48 -14.88 -4.80
C ALA A 75 20.33 -14.47 -3.33
N ALA A 76 21.24 -13.66 -2.80
CA ALA A 76 21.16 -13.11 -1.44
C ALA A 76 19.92 -12.21 -1.30
N HIS A 77 19.67 -11.31 -2.25
CA HIS A 77 18.49 -10.44 -2.26
C HIS A 77 17.19 -11.26 -2.26
N ARG A 78 17.11 -12.30 -3.09
CA ARG A 78 15.94 -13.20 -3.12
C ARG A 78 15.69 -13.91 -1.80
N ARG A 79 16.73 -14.28 -1.04
CA ARG A 79 16.59 -14.89 0.29
C ARG A 79 16.04 -13.87 1.30
N VAL A 80 16.57 -12.66 1.30
CA VAL A 80 16.09 -11.57 2.17
C VAL A 80 14.63 -11.23 1.89
N GLU A 81 14.25 -11.08 0.61
CA GLU A 81 12.86 -10.85 0.23
C GLU A 81 11.94 -12.01 0.63
N ALA A 82 12.39 -13.25 0.47
CA ALA A 82 11.61 -14.42 0.83
C ALA A 82 11.34 -14.45 2.34
N GLU A 83 12.34 -14.09 3.16
CA GLU A 83 12.20 -14.02 4.60
C GLU A 83 11.28 -12.87 5.02
N ARG A 84 11.44 -11.68 4.43
CA ARG A 84 10.50 -10.56 4.63
C ARG A 84 9.05 -10.98 4.33
N LYS A 85 8.81 -11.65 3.21
CA LYS A 85 7.48 -12.16 2.83
C LYS A 85 6.97 -13.25 3.78
N ARG A 86 7.84 -14.01 4.45
CA ARG A 86 7.43 -15.00 5.46
C ARG A 86 6.98 -14.32 6.75
N ILE A 87 7.75 -13.33 7.22
CA ILE A 87 7.43 -12.52 8.39
C ILE A 87 6.09 -11.81 8.18
N GLU A 88 5.93 -11.10 7.07
CA GLU A 88 4.68 -10.39 6.74
C GLU A 88 3.46 -11.34 6.73
N ARG A 89 3.60 -12.54 6.16
CA ARG A 89 2.52 -13.55 6.18
C ARG A 89 2.26 -14.11 7.58
N ALA A 90 3.27 -14.18 8.44
CA ALA A 90 3.09 -14.61 9.82
C ALA A 90 2.35 -13.54 10.63
N GLU A 91 2.74 -12.27 10.48
CA GLU A 91 2.09 -11.12 11.11
C GLU A 91 0.63 -10.99 10.68
N ARG A 92 0.33 -11.11 9.38
CA ARG A 92 -1.06 -11.08 8.89
C ARG A 92 -1.90 -12.22 9.44
N ARG A 93 -1.34 -13.43 9.53
CA ARG A 93 -2.02 -14.58 10.15
C ARG A 93 -2.26 -14.35 11.64
N ALA A 94 -1.29 -13.80 12.36
CA ALA A 94 -1.44 -13.44 13.77
C ALA A 94 -2.51 -12.36 13.98
N ALA A 95 -2.63 -11.41 13.06
CA ALA A 95 -3.66 -10.37 13.04
C ALA A 95 -5.03 -10.86 12.53
N GLY A 96 -5.18 -12.14 12.15
CA GLY A 96 -6.43 -12.68 11.61
C GLY A 96 -6.83 -12.12 10.25
N LEU A 97 -5.90 -11.51 9.52
CA LEU A 97 -6.15 -10.90 8.22
C LEU A 97 -6.09 -11.94 7.09
N PRO A 98 -6.98 -11.85 6.08
CA PRO A 98 -6.88 -12.69 4.89
C PRO A 98 -5.57 -12.45 4.14
N ASP A 99 -5.10 -13.48 3.44
CA ASP A 99 -3.92 -13.39 2.60
C ASP A 99 -4.18 -12.48 1.39
N ARG A 100 -3.12 -11.81 0.91
CA ARG A 100 -3.23 -10.82 -0.18
C ARG A 100 -3.86 -11.38 -1.45
N ARG A 101 -3.60 -12.65 -1.81
CA ARG A 101 -4.17 -13.24 -3.02
C ARG A 101 -5.68 -13.43 -2.90
N THR A 102 -6.16 -13.82 -1.73
CA THR A 102 -7.61 -13.90 -1.47
C THR A 102 -8.27 -12.53 -1.56
N VAL A 103 -7.63 -11.48 -1.01
CA VAL A 103 -8.12 -10.10 -1.13
C VAL A 103 -8.13 -9.65 -2.59
N ASP A 104 -7.03 -9.85 -3.34
CA ASP A 104 -6.95 -9.53 -4.76
C ASP A 104 -8.03 -10.22 -5.59
N GLY A 105 -8.30 -11.50 -5.28
CA GLY A 105 -9.37 -12.27 -5.91
C GLY A 105 -10.75 -11.68 -5.64
N ALA A 106 -11.04 -11.34 -4.37
CA ALA A 106 -12.32 -10.73 -3.98
C ALA A 106 -12.51 -9.33 -4.61
N VAL A 107 -11.46 -8.50 -4.63
CA VAL A 107 -11.49 -7.18 -5.30
C VAL A 107 -11.75 -7.32 -6.81
N SER A 108 -11.08 -8.28 -7.46
CA SER A 108 -11.25 -8.52 -8.89
C SER A 108 -12.66 -9.02 -9.23
N ALA A 109 -13.22 -9.90 -8.41
CA ALA A 109 -14.57 -10.42 -8.56
C ALA A 109 -15.64 -9.34 -8.28
N ALA A 110 -15.44 -8.51 -7.26
CA ALA A 110 -16.25 -7.33 -6.98
C ALA A 110 -16.26 -6.33 -8.14
N LEU A 111 -15.09 -5.98 -8.68
CA LEU A 111 -14.99 -5.12 -9.86
C LEU A 111 -15.74 -5.73 -11.05
N ALA A 112 -15.56 -7.03 -11.31
CA ALA A 112 -16.28 -7.71 -12.38
C ALA A 112 -17.80 -7.67 -12.18
N GLN A 113 -18.29 -7.79 -10.94
CA GLN A 113 -19.70 -7.68 -10.61
C GLN A 113 -20.24 -6.28 -10.90
N VAL A 114 -19.57 -5.23 -10.41
CA VAL A 114 -19.96 -3.83 -10.64
C VAL A 114 -20.00 -3.51 -12.15
N LEU A 115 -19.02 -4.01 -12.91
CA LEU A 115 -18.99 -3.83 -14.36
C LEU A 115 -20.14 -4.56 -15.06
N ARG A 116 -20.56 -5.74 -14.58
CA ARG A 116 -21.72 -6.47 -15.11
C ARG A 116 -23.02 -5.73 -14.84
N GLU A 117 -23.25 -5.32 -13.60
CA GLU A 117 -24.46 -4.58 -13.18
C GLU A 117 -24.59 -3.25 -13.92
N GLY A 118 -23.47 -2.52 -14.05
CA GLY A 118 -23.40 -1.29 -14.83
C GLY A 118 -23.39 -1.48 -16.35
N LYS A 119 -23.65 -2.70 -16.87
CA LYS A 119 -23.65 -3.05 -18.30
C LYS A 119 -22.44 -2.49 -19.06
N ALA A 120 -21.26 -2.52 -18.42
CA ALA A 120 -20.04 -1.89 -18.92
C ALA A 120 -19.70 -2.35 -20.34
N ALA A 121 -19.76 -3.65 -20.60
CA ALA A 121 -19.47 -4.22 -21.92
C ALA A 121 -20.39 -3.70 -23.04
N SER A 122 -21.67 -3.44 -22.73
CA SER A 122 -22.61 -2.88 -23.71
C SER A 122 -22.32 -1.39 -23.96
N ARG A 123 -21.98 -0.64 -22.91
CA ARG A 123 -21.57 0.78 -23.04
C ARG A 123 -20.28 0.94 -23.83
N VAL A 124 -19.28 0.08 -23.56
CA VAL A 124 -18.00 0.08 -24.31
C VAL A 124 -18.26 -0.25 -25.78
N ARG A 125 -19.08 -1.25 -26.09
CA ARG A 125 -19.44 -1.59 -27.48
C ARG A 125 -20.17 -0.45 -28.19
N ALA A 126 -21.10 0.22 -27.52
CA ALA A 126 -21.83 1.35 -28.09
C ALA A 126 -20.93 2.58 -28.34
N ARG A 127 -19.96 2.83 -27.45
CA ARG A 127 -19.05 3.99 -27.52
C ARG A 127 -17.77 3.72 -28.32
N GLY A 128 -17.42 2.45 -28.54
CA GLY A 128 -16.13 2.04 -29.11
C GLY A 128 -14.92 2.23 -28.17
N SER A 129 -15.13 2.63 -26.91
CA SER A 129 -14.06 2.88 -25.95
C SER A 129 -14.54 2.81 -24.50
N ALA A 130 -13.65 2.41 -23.59
CA ALA A 130 -13.83 2.50 -22.14
C ALA A 130 -13.35 3.84 -21.54
N ARG A 131 -12.78 4.73 -22.36
CA ARG A 131 -12.22 6.01 -21.88
C ARG A 131 -13.30 6.87 -21.24
N GLY A 132 -13.02 7.37 -20.03
CA GLY A 132 -13.95 8.19 -19.26
C GLY A 132 -15.14 7.41 -18.67
N MET A 133 -15.05 6.09 -18.58
CA MET A 133 -15.97 5.32 -17.74
C MET A 133 -15.63 5.54 -16.28
N VAL A 134 -16.64 5.91 -15.51
CA VAL A 134 -16.55 5.99 -14.05
C VAL A 134 -17.11 4.70 -13.47
N VAL A 135 -16.43 4.17 -12.45
CA VAL A 135 -16.85 3.00 -11.70
C VAL A 135 -17.06 3.44 -10.26
N ASP A 136 -18.15 2.98 -9.66
CA ASP A 136 -18.44 3.25 -8.25
C ASP A 136 -17.48 2.44 -7.37
N GLY A 137 -16.53 3.14 -6.72
CA GLY A 137 -15.57 2.55 -5.80
C GLY A 137 -16.23 2.02 -4.52
N GLU A 138 -17.32 2.63 -4.06
CA GLU A 138 -18.04 2.19 -2.87
C GLU A 138 -18.72 0.83 -3.13
N ALA A 139 -19.35 0.66 -4.30
CA ALA A 139 -19.88 -0.63 -4.71
C ALA A 139 -18.80 -1.71 -4.73
N ILE A 140 -17.59 -1.43 -5.25
CA ILE A 140 -16.47 -2.37 -5.24
C ILE A 140 -16.10 -2.76 -3.81
N LEU A 141 -15.95 -1.79 -2.91
CA LEU A 141 -15.63 -2.05 -1.50
C LEU A 141 -16.68 -2.95 -0.84
N ARG A 142 -17.96 -2.62 -1.00
CA ARG A 142 -19.08 -3.39 -0.45
C ARG A 142 -19.08 -4.82 -0.96
N HIS A 143 -18.96 -5.04 -2.27
CA HIS A 143 -18.92 -6.39 -2.83
C HIS A 143 -17.68 -7.18 -2.40
N ALA A 144 -16.50 -6.56 -2.34
CA ALA A 144 -15.28 -7.23 -1.92
C ALA A 144 -15.37 -7.69 -0.45
N ILE A 145 -15.93 -6.84 0.44
CA ILE A 145 -16.16 -7.20 1.85
C ILE A 145 -17.16 -8.35 1.95
N LEU A 146 -18.27 -8.30 1.21
CA LEU A 146 -19.25 -9.38 1.19
C LEU A 146 -18.63 -10.71 0.72
N GLU A 147 -17.78 -10.68 -0.30
CA GLU A 147 -17.11 -11.87 -0.81
C GLU A 147 -16.10 -12.45 0.20
N LEU A 148 -15.33 -11.61 0.89
CA LEU A 148 -14.43 -12.07 1.95
C LEU A 148 -15.21 -12.65 3.14
N ARG A 149 -16.35 -12.04 3.49
CA ARG A 149 -17.25 -12.58 4.53
C ARG A 149 -17.81 -13.94 4.14
N ALA A 150 -18.16 -14.16 2.87
CA ALA A 150 -18.58 -15.46 2.36
C ALA A 150 -17.47 -16.53 2.48
N ARG A 151 -16.20 -16.11 2.59
CA ARG A 151 -15.02 -16.95 2.84
C ARG A 151 -14.65 -17.02 4.34
N ALA A 152 -15.62 -16.77 5.22
CA ALA A 152 -15.49 -16.82 6.68
C ALA A 152 -14.52 -15.79 7.30
N CYS A 153 -14.19 -14.70 6.59
CA CYS A 153 -13.51 -13.57 7.22
C CYS A 153 -14.49 -12.75 8.08
N SER A 154 -14.03 -12.25 9.22
CA SER A 154 -14.81 -11.29 10.01
C SER A 154 -15.04 -9.99 9.23
N LYS A 155 -16.10 -9.25 9.55
CA LYS A 155 -16.40 -7.97 8.88
C LYS A 155 -15.24 -6.98 9.02
N GLU A 156 -14.65 -6.91 10.21
CA GLU A 156 -13.51 -6.05 10.54
C GLU A 156 -12.25 -6.44 9.74
N ALA A 157 -11.89 -7.74 9.73
CA ALA A 157 -10.73 -8.23 8.99
C ALA A 157 -10.90 -8.05 7.48
N ALA A 158 -12.11 -8.28 6.96
CA ALA A 158 -12.44 -8.06 5.55
C ALA A 158 -12.34 -6.58 5.16
N SER A 159 -12.98 -5.69 5.95
CA SER A 159 -12.95 -4.24 5.71
C SER A 159 -11.52 -3.71 5.72
N ARG A 160 -10.76 -4.05 6.78
CA ARG A 160 -9.37 -3.62 6.92
C ARG A 160 -8.49 -4.12 5.78
N ALA A 161 -8.57 -5.41 5.43
CA ALA A 161 -7.72 -5.97 4.39
C ALA A 161 -8.01 -5.36 3.00
N VAL A 162 -9.28 -5.05 2.70
CA VAL A 162 -9.67 -4.38 1.46
C VAL A 162 -9.19 -2.92 1.46
N ALA A 163 -9.33 -2.20 2.58
CA ALA A 163 -8.85 -0.83 2.73
C ALA A 163 -7.31 -0.75 2.58
N GLU A 164 -6.56 -1.61 3.27
CA GLU A 164 -5.10 -1.74 3.11
C GLU A 164 -4.72 -1.95 1.64
N ARG A 165 -5.49 -2.78 0.92
CA ARG A 165 -5.16 -3.15 -0.45
C ARG A 165 -5.45 -2.05 -1.48
N LEU A 166 -6.58 -1.36 -1.34
CA LEU A 166 -7.05 -0.38 -2.32
C LEU A 166 -6.57 1.04 -2.03
N LEU A 167 -6.37 1.38 -0.77
CA LEU A 167 -5.99 2.72 -0.33
C LEU A 167 -4.51 2.84 0.05
N GLY A 168 -3.78 1.71 0.08
CA GLY A 168 -2.35 1.70 0.43
C GLY A 168 -2.05 2.09 1.88
N ARG A 169 -3.07 2.17 2.74
CA ARG A 169 -2.90 2.44 4.17
C ARG A 169 -2.53 1.14 4.87
N ASP A 170 -1.25 0.93 5.17
CA ASP A 170 -0.85 -0.05 6.18
C ASP A 170 -1.36 0.44 7.54
N THR A 171 -2.62 0.12 7.88
CA THR A 171 -3.13 0.45 9.21
C THR A 171 -2.34 -0.38 10.23
N PRO A 172 -1.62 0.24 11.18
CA PRO A 172 -0.98 -0.51 12.25
C PRO A 172 -2.06 -1.30 12.99
N GLY A 173 -1.81 -2.59 13.23
CA GLY A 173 -2.71 -3.40 14.04
C GLY A 173 -2.81 -2.88 15.47
N PRO A 174 -3.82 -3.32 16.25
CA PRO A 174 -3.89 -3.03 17.66
C PRO A 174 -2.77 -3.81 18.37
N ALA A 175 -1.56 -3.30 18.26
CA ALA A 175 -0.46 -3.56 19.17
C ALA A 175 -0.13 -2.18 19.76
N LEU A 176 -0.01 -2.12 21.09
CA LEU A 176 0.31 -0.92 21.90
C LEU A 176 -0.89 -0.06 22.39
N ALA A 177 -1.94 -0.72 22.89
CA ALA A 177 -2.82 -0.11 23.90
C ALA A 177 -2.83 -0.98 25.18
N SER A 178 -1.64 -1.19 25.75
CA SER A 178 -1.42 -1.78 27.08
C SER A 178 0.01 -1.45 27.49
N GLY A 179 0.18 -0.30 28.13
CA GLY A 179 1.44 0.19 28.69
C GLY A 179 1.16 1.45 29.49
#